data_AF-B8MMR5-F1
#
_entry.id   AF-B8MMR5-F1
#
_cell.length_a   1.000
_cell.length_b   1.000
_cell.length_c   1.000
_cell.angle_alpha   90.00
_cell.angle_beta   90.00
_cell.angle_gamma   90.00
#
_symmetry.space_group_name_H-M   'P 1'
#
loop_
_entity.id
_entity.type
_entity.pdbx_description
1 polymer ?
#
loop_
_entity_poly.entity_id
_entity_poly.type
_entity_poly.pdbx_seq_one_letter_code
_entity_poly.pdbx_strand_id
1 'polypeptide(L)'
;MLAMRRLKGSPRAREILAGLVRYLHAFCHDVNITTKELHIAIEALNRSGRMSIPERNETLLRADCLTQKALEDNTNPTNSCVLGPFYTADPPRYENGDSTIQKHLGGEVAFFHGRILDADSNLPVAGLSLNIWQCAVNGLYDQQDPDQPSGDMRGMFTSNTDMAGTRSTV
;
A
#
# COMPACT_ATOMS: atom_id res chain seq x y z
N MET A 1 24.74 -21.20 8.45
CA MET A 1 24.72 -19.87 9.11
C MET A 1 25.72 -18.87 8.47
N LEU A 2 25.97 -18.92 7.15
CA LEU A 2 26.85 -17.98 6.44
C LEU A 2 26.11 -16.70 5.96
N ALA A 3 24.81 -16.80 5.67
CA ALA A 3 24.01 -15.69 5.15
C ALA A 3 23.83 -14.54 6.16
N MET A 4 23.74 -14.84 7.47
CA MET A 4 23.59 -13.80 8.50
C MET A 4 24.88 -13.03 8.80
N ARG A 5 26.06 -13.61 8.51
CA ARG A 5 27.37 -12.95 8.77
C ARG A 5 27.74 -11.89 7.74
N ARG A 6 27.05 -11.84 6.58
CA ARG A 6 27.35 -10.89 5.49
C ARG A 6 26.48 -9.64 5.49
N LEU A 7 25.52 -9.52 6.40
CA LEU A 7 24.74 -8.30 6.54
C LEU A 7 25.61 -7.23 7.21
N LYS A 8 26.11 -6.28 6.43
CA LYS A 8 26.67 -5.01 6.90
C LYS A 8 25.55 -4.16 7.53
N GLY A 9 24.97 -4.62 8.63
CA GLY A 9 23.84 -3.99 9.31
C GLY A 9 24.24 -3.36 10.64
N SER A 10 23.55 -2.28 11.01
CA SER A 10 23.65 -1.66 12.34
C SER A 10 23.37 -2.70 13.45
N PRO A 11 23.81 -2.46 14.70
CA PRO A 11 23.45 -3.32 15.84
C PRO A 11 21.95 -3.62 15.92
N ARG A 12 21.10 -2.62 15.61
CA ARG A 12 19.65 -2.76 15.55
C ARG A 12 19.17 -3.73 14.47
N ALA A 13 19.76 -3.70 13.27
CA ALA A 13 19.39 -4.63 12.20
C ALA A 13 19.67 -6.09 12.59
N ARG A 14 20.78 -6.34 13.29
CA ARG A 14 21.11 -7.68 13.81
C ARG A 14 20.11 -8.17 14.85
N GLU A 15 19.69 -7.29 15.76
CA GLU A 15 18.67 -7.59 16.77
C GLU A 15 17.34 -8.00 16.13
N ILE A 16 16.86 -7.21 15.17
CA ILE A 16 15.59 -7.47 14.44
C ILE A 16 15.66 -8.83 13.72
N LEU A 17 16.73 -9.08 12.97
CA LEU A 17 16.86 -10.33 12.22
C LEU A 17 17.02 -11.55 13.12
N ALA A 18 17.74 -11.42 14.24
CA ALA A 18 17.80 -12.49 15.23
C ALA A 18 16.42 -12.79 15.80
N GLY A 19 15.59 -11.75 16.07
CA GLY A 19 14.20 -11.91 16.47
C GLY A 19 13.35 -12.65 15.44
N LEU A 20 13.39 -12.19 14.19
CA LEU A 20 12.65 -12.80 13.09
C LEU A 20 12.98 -14.30 12.93
N VAL A 21 14.28 -14.65 12.91
CA VAL A 21 14.72 -16.04 12.80
C VAL A 21 14.18 -16.88 13.96
N ARG A 22 14.25 -16.39 15.21
CA ARG A 22 13.71 -17.12 16.36
C ARG A 22 12.21 -17.41 16.21
N TYR A 23 11.41 -16.40 15.84
CA TYR A 23 9.96 -16.58 15.69
C TYR A 23 9.60 -17.49 14.52
N LEU A 24 10.31 -17.40 13.40
CA LEU A 24 10.11 -18.33 12.27
C LEU A 24 10.44 -19.77 12.66
N HIS A 25 11.52 -20.00 13.42
CA HIS A 25 11.83 -21.33 13.93
C HIS A 25 10.75 -21.88 14.86
N ALA A 26 10.23 -21.06 15.77
CA ALA A 26 9.13 -21.43 16.65
C ALA A 26 7.87 -21.79 15.85
N PHE A 27 7.47 -20.95 14.90
CA PHE A 27 6.32 -21.21 14.02
C PHE A 27 6.46 -22.53 13.24
N CYS A 28 7.62 -22.77 12.63
CA CYS A 28 7.88 -24.01 11.90
C CYS A 28 7.75 -25.26 12.79
N HIS A 29 8.15 -25.15 14.05
CA HIS A 29 7.99 -26.22 15.04
C HIS A 29 6.52 -26.40 15.44
N ASP A 30 5.80 -25.31 15.72
CA ASP A 30 4.41 -25.33 16.17
C ASP A 30 3.47 -25.98 15.14
N VAL A 31 3.70 -25.73 13.85
CA VAL A 31 2.92 -26.33 12.75
C VAL A 31 3.48 -27.67 12.27
N ASN A 32 4.60 -28.14 12.85
CA ASN A 32 5.34 -29.32 12.41
C ASN A 32 5.56 -29.37 10.89
N ILE A 33 6.11 -28.27 10.35
CA ILE A 33 6.23 -28.08 8.90
C ILE A 33 7.04 -29.21 8.26
N THR A 34 6.54 -29.77 7.16
CA THR A 34 7.28 -30.76 6.38
C THR A 34 8.29 -30.10 5.45
N THR A 35 9.29 -30.86 5.02
CA THR A 35 10.25 -30.39 4.00
C THR A 35 9.57 -29.97 2.71
N LYS A 36 8.48 -30.65 2.30
CA LYS A 36 7.73 -30.32 1.09
C LYS A 36 7.04 -28.96 1.21
N GLU A 37 6.38 -28.70 2.34
CA GLU A 37 5.72 -27.43 2.61
C GLU A 37 6.71 -26.27 2.72
N LEU A 38 7.87 -26.50 3.35
CA LEU A 38 8.93 -25.50 3.39
C LEU A 38 9.41 -25.11 1.98
N HIS A 39 9.59 -26.08 1.07
CA HIS A 39 9.95 -25.77 -0.31
C HIS A 39 8.86 -24.98 -1.04
N ILE A 40 7.59 -25.27 -0.78
CA ILE A 40 6.46 -24.50 -1.34
C ILE A 40 6.52 -23.05 -0.86
N ALA A 41 6.75 -22.82 0.43
CA ALA A 41 6.87 -21.47 0.99
C ALA A 41 8.07 -20.70 0.40
N ILE A 42 9.24 -21.36 0.28
CA ILE A 42 10.44 -20.77 -0.35
C ILE A 42 10.18 -20.42 -1.81
N GLU A 43 9.58 -21.33 -2.58
CA GLU A 43 9.29 -21.09 -3.99
C GLU A 43 8.27 -19.96 -4.16
N ALA A 44 7.28 -19.87 -3.28
CA ALA A 44 6.39 -18.73 -3.24
C ALA A 44 7.19 -17.42 -3.09
N LEU A 45 8.09 -17.32 -2.09
CA LEU A 45 8.91 -16.11 -1.87
C LEU A 45 9.80 -15.78 -3.08
N ASN A 46 10.43 -16.78 -3.67
CA ASN A 46 11.25 -16.61 -4.87
C ASN A 46 10.42 -16.11 -6.07
N ARG A 47 9.20 -16.61 -6.23
CA ARG A 47 8.27 -16.16 -7.28
C ARG A 47 7.92 -14.68 -7.10
N SER A 48 7.69 -14.20 -5.87
CA SER A 48 7.53 -12.77 -5.61
C SER A 48 8.75 -11.96 -6.04
N GLY A 49 9.95 -12.42 -5.72
CA GLY A 49 11.18 -11.78 -6.17
C GLY A 49 11.25 -11.68 -7.70
N ARG A 50 10.94 -12.78 -8.41
CA ARG A 50 10.95 -12.83 -9.88
C ARG A 50 9.85 -12.01 -10.55
N MET A 51 8.70 -11.86 -9.90
CA MET A 51 7.58 -11.06 -10.42
C MET A 51 7.75 -9.57 -10.12
N SER A 52 8.73 -9.20 -9.28
CA SER A 52 8.98 -7.80 -8.93
C SER A 52 9.73 -7.08 -10.05
N ILE A 53 9.21 -5.94 -10.47
CA ILE A 53 9.75 -5.01 -11.47
C ILE A 53 9.69 -3.58 -10.89
N PRO A 54 10.33 -2.56 -11.49
CA PRO A 54 10.33 -1.20 -10.92
C PRO A 54 8.93 -0.65 -10.59
N GLU A 55 7.95 -1.00 -11.40
CA GLU A 55 6.55 -0.56 -11.27
C GLU A 55 5.72 -1.44 -10.33
N ARG A 56 6.21 -2.62 -9.94
CA ARG A 56 5.46 -3.60 -9.12
C ARG A 56 6.38 -4.37 -8.19
N ASN A 57 6.19 -4.22 -6.88
CA ASN A 57 6.99 -4.93 -5.87
C ASN A 57 6.18 -6.01 -5.14
N GLU A 58 6.17 -7.23 -5.69
CA GLU A 58 5.46 -8.40 -5.14
C GLU A 58 6.07 -8.92 -3.84
N THR A 59 7.31 -8.55 -3.52
CA THR A 59 7.93 -8.89 -2.24
C THR A 59 7.41 -7.97 -1.13
N LEU A 60 7.33 -6.67 -1.43
CA LEU A 60 6.71 -5.68 -0.55
C LEU A 60 5.23 -5.98 -0.33
N LEU A 61 4.47 -6.31 -1.38
CA LEU A 61 3.06 -6.67 -1.26
C LEU A 61 2.83 -7.77 -0.22
N ARG A 62 3.64 -8.84 -0.28
CA ARG A 62 3.54 -9.93 0.69
C ARG A 62 4.01 -9.55 2.08
N ALA A 63 5.04 -8.71 2.18
CA ALA A 63 5.44 -8.17 3.46
C ALA A 63 4.29 -7.39 4.11
N ASP A 64 3.61 -6.53 3.35
CA ASP A 64 2.45 -5.76 3.82
C ASP A 64 1.34 -6.69 4.34
N CYS A 65 0.98 -7.76 3.62
CA CYS A 65 0.00 -8.74 4.11
C CYS A 65 0.41 -9.43 5.42
N LEU A 66 1.72 -9.62 5.65
CA LEU A 66 2.25 -10.25 6.86
C LEU A 66 2.42 -9.27 8.03
N THR A 67 2.60 -7.99 7.74
CA THR A 67 2.95 -6.96 8.72
C THR A 67 1.89 -5.88 8.91
N GLN A 68 0.70 -6.05 8.34
CA GLN A 68 -0.34 -5.02 8.19
C GLN A 68 -0.71 -4.25 9.48
N LYS A 69 -0.45 -4.85 10.66
CA LYS A 69 -0.72 -4.25 11.98
C LYS A 69 0.44 -3.40 12.56
N ALA A 70 1.63 -3.41 11.96
CA ALA A 70 2.85 -2.96 12.63
C ALA A 70 3.24 -1.49 12.40
N LEU A 71 2.51 -0.72 11.60
CA LEU A 71 2.91 0.64 11.20
C LEU A 71 1.83 1.72 11.43
N GLU A 72 0.77 1.41 12.18
CA GLU A 72 -0.18 2.44 12.64
C GLU A 72 0.53 3.36 13.64
N ASP A 73 0.98 4.52 13.15
CA ASP A 73 1.43 5.60 14.01
C ASP A 73 0.21 6.39 14.50
N ASN A 74 -0.24 6.06 15.73
CA ASN A 74 -1.36 6.71 16.41
C ASN A 74 -0.99 8.09 17.01
N THR A 75 0.17 8.65 16.68
CA THR A 75 0.55 10.00 17.14
C THR A 75 -0.05 11.12 16.29
N ASN A 76 -0.55 10.81 15.09
CA ASN A 76 -1.14 11.79 14.19
C ASN A 76 -2.67 11.89 14.34
N PRO A 77 -3.28 13.08 14.17
CA PRO A 77 -4.73 13.26 14.26
C PRO A 77 -5.53 12.41 13.26
N THR A 78 -4.97 12.14 12.09
CA THR A 78 -5.47 11.12 11.15
C THR A 78 -4.49 9.95 11.17
N ASN A 79 -4.97 8.76 11.50
CA ASN A 79 -4.14 7.57 11.55
C ASN A 79 -3.49 7.31 10.19
N SER A 80 -2.19 7.02 10.23
CA SER A 80 -1.46 6.60 9.03
C SER A 80 -1.70 5.11 8.75
N CYS A 81 -1.52 4.72 7.49
CA CYS A 81 -1.49 3.31 7.09
C CYS A 81 -0.30 3.06 6.17
N VAL A 82 -0.01 1.78 5.90
CA VAL A 82 1.00 1.40 4.92
C VAL A 82 0.61 1.90 3.53
N LEU A 83 1.58 2.42 2.78
CA LEU A 83 1.34 2.95 1.44
C LEU A 83 0.85 1.88 0.46
N GLY A 84 1.30 0.63 0.65
CA GLY A 84 1.06 -0.45 -0.29
C GLY A 84 1.93 -0.34 -1.55
N PRO A 85 2.00 -1.41 -2.36
CA PRO A 85 2.91 -1.51 -3.49
C PRO A 85 2.39 -0.87 -4.78
N PHE A 86 1.15 -0.37 -4.78
CA PHE A 86 0.45 0.12 -5.97
C PHE A 86 0.32 1.64 -6.02
N TYR A 87 1.04 2.36 -5.16
CA TYR A 87 1.09 3.82 -5.22
C TYR A 87 1.79 4.31 -6.50
N THR A 88 1.27 5.39 -7.09
CA THR A 88 1.92 6.09 -8.22
C THR A 88 2.18 7.54 -7.83
N ALA A 89 3.40 8.02 -8.04
CA ALA A 89 3.81 9.37 -7.65
C ALA A 89 3.20 10.49 -8.50
N ASP A 90 2.87 10.20 -9.76
CA ASP A 90 2.32 11.17 -10.71
C ASP A 90 1.04 10.61 -11.37
N PRO A 91 -0.08 10.51 -10.63
CA PRO A 91 -1.36 10.10 -11.19
C PRO A 91 -2.02 11.25 -11.98
N PRO A 92 -3.05 10.97 -12.79
CA PRO A 92 -3.81 12.01 -13.47
C PRO A 92 -4.34 13.08 -12.50
N ARG A 93 -4.35 14.34 -12.95
CA ARG A 93 -4.83 15.49 -12.16
C ARG A 93 -6.26 15.81 -12.54
N TYR A 94 -7.06 16.12 -11.54
CA TYR A 94 -8.48 16.39 -11.70
C TYR A 94 -8.90 17.62 -10.89
N GLU A 95 -9.97 18.28 -11.35
CA GLU A 95 -10.64 19.33 -10.59
C GLU A 95 -11.55 18.71 -9.53
N ASN A 96 -11.83 19.46 -8.46
CA ASN A 96 -12.77 18.99 -7.44
C ASN A 96 -14.16 18.78 -8.04
N GLY A 97 -14.69 17.56 -7.91
CA GLY A 97 -15.97 17.12 -8.47
C GLY A 97 -15.85 16.16 -9.65
N ASP A 98 -14.66 16.03 -10.23
CA ASP A 98 -14.40 15.08 -11.33
C ASP A 98 -14.43 13.62 -10.85
N SER A 99 -14.51 12.70 -11.81
CA SER A 99 -14.41 11.27 -11.57
C SER A 99 -13.03 10.73 -11.91
N THR A 100 -12.52 9.82 -11.08
CA THR A 100 -11.31 9.05 -11.37
C THR A 100 -11.59 7.79 -12.20
N ILE A 101 -12.87 7.48 -12.47
CA ILE A 101 -13.30 6.37 -13.31
C ILE A 101 -13.09 6.76 -14.78
N GLN A 102 -12.00 6.28 -15.39
CA GLN A 102 -11.76 6.46 -16.83
C GLN A 102 -12.53 5.42 -17.65
N LYS A 103 -12.70 4.22 -17.10
CA LYS A 103 -13.51 3.15 -17.70
C LYS A 103 -14.42 2.54 -16.65
N HIS A 104 -15.73 2.63 -16.87
CA HIS A 104 -16.69 1.98 -15.98
C HIS A 104 -16.68 0.46 -16.22
N LEU A 105 -16.26 -0.29 -15.20
CA LEU A 105 -16.19 -1.75 -15.21
C LEU A 105 -17.38 -2.42 -14.52
N GLY A 106 -18.44 -1.66 -14.22
CA GLY A 106 -19.57 -2.07 -13.40
C GLY A 106 -19.40 -1.65 -11.94
N GLY A 107 -20.32 -2.11 -11.08
CA GLY A 107 -20.33 -1.80 -9.64
C GLY A 107 -21.04 -0.50 -9.28
N GLU A 108 -21.10 -0.23 -7.97
CA GLU A 108 -21.67 1.00 -7.43
C GLU A 108 -20.63 2.12 -7.52
N VAL A 109 -21.11 3.29 -7.94
CA VAL A 109 -20.31 4.51 -8.01
C VAL A 109 -20.42 5.24 -6.66
N ALA A 110 -19.28 5.57 -6.06
CA ALA A 110 -19.24 6.24 -4.78
C ALA A 110 -18.79 7.70 -4.94
N PHE A 111 -19.48 8.59 -4.23
CA PHE A 111 -19.07 9.98 -4.11
C PHE A 111 -18.29 10.18 -2.82
N PHE A 112 -17.00 10.49 -2.94
CA PHE A 112 -16.10 10.76 -1.83
C PHE A 112 -15.91 12.26 -1.66
N HIS A 113 -16.08 12.76 -0.44
CA HIS A 113 -15.79 14.15 -0.13
C HIS A 113 -15.28 14.36 1.30
N GLY A 114 -14.46 15.39 1.50
CA GLY A 114 -13.87 15.67 2.81
C GLY A 114 -13.09 16.99 2.87
N ARG A 115 -12.65 17.36 4.06
CA ARG A 115 -11.86 18.59 4.31
C ARG A 115 -10.50 18.21 4.87
N ILE A 116 -9.47 18.94 4.47
CA ILE A 116 -8.15 18.85 5.09
C ILE A 116 -8.03 20.00 6.08
N LEU A 117 -7.91 19.67 7.36
CA LEU A 117 -7.86 20.62 8.47
C LEU A 117 -6.48 20.60 9.12
N ASP A 118 -6.03 21.77 9.55
CA ASP A 118 -4.87 21.89 10.42
C ASP A 118 -5.17 21.32 11.81
N ALA A 119 -4.23 20.57 12.38
CA ALA A 119 -4.44 19.81 13.61
C ALA A 119 -4.66 20.71 14.84
N ASP A 120 -3.98 21.85 14.88
CA ASP A 120 -3.98 22.73 16.05
C ASP A 120 -5.13 23.75 15.99
N SER A 121 -5.30 24.38 14.83
CA SER A 121 -6.30 25.42 14.62
C SER A 121 -7.66 24.89 14.19
N ASN A 122 -7.73 23.64 13.70
CA ASN A 122 -8.92 23.04 13.10
C ASN A 122 -9.48 23.84 11.90
N LEU A 123 -8.65 24.68 11.28
CA LEU A 123 -9.01 25.49 10.12
C LEU A 123 -8.70 24.76 8.81
N PRO A 124 -9.48 25.00 7.73
CA PRO A 124 -9.20 24.42 6.42
C PRO A 124 -7.85 24.85 5.85
N VAL A 125 -7.12 23.89 5.28
CA VAL A 125 -5.84 24.14 4.59
C VAL A 125 -6.02 23.94 3.09
N ALA A 126 -5.81 24.99 2.31
CA ALA A 126 -5.91 24.97 0.85
C ALA A 126 -4.55 24.76 0.17
N GLY A 127 -4.59 24.28 -1.07
CA GLY A 127 -3.39 24.06 -1.90
C GLY A 127 -2.65 22.77 -1.60
N LEU A 128 -3.20 21.89 -0.76
CA LEU A 128 -2.61 20.58 -0.48
C LEU A 128 -3.01 19.57 -1.55
N SER A 129 -2.05 18.75 -1.96
CA SER A 129 -2.29 17.67 -2.91
C SER A 129 -2.87 16.44 -2.22
N LEU A 130 -3.98 15.91 -2.75
CA LEU A 130 -4.60 14.66 -2.32
C LEU A 130 -4.46 13.62 -3.44
N ASN A 131 -3.54 12.67 -3.24
CA ASN A 131 -3.33 11.54 -4.15
C ASN A 131 -4.21 10.37 -3.70
N ILE A 132 -5.15 9.95 -4.53
CA ILE A 132 -6.05 8.81 -4.28
C ILE A 132 -5.83 7.73 -5.32
N TRP A 133 -5.95 6.47 -4.87
CA TRP A 133 -5.92 5.29 -5.73
C TRP A 133 -6.75 4.17 -5.07
N GLN A 134 -7.42 3.37 -5.89
CA GLN A 134 -8.15 2.18 -5.44
C GLN A 134 -8.16 1.10 -6.53
N CYS A 135 -8.53 -0.14 -6.18
CA CYS A 135 -8.81 -1.18 -7.17
C CYS A 135 -10.12 -0.88 -7.91
N ALA A 136 -10.25 -1.40 -9.14
CA ALA A 136 -11.55 -1.54 -9.77
C ALA A 136 -12.37 -2.69 -9.13
N VAL A 137 -13.60 -2.89 -9.61
CA VAL A 137 -14.54 -3.90 -9.08
C VAL A 137 -14.06 -5.35 -9.15
N ASN A 138 -13.09 -5.65 -10.03
CA ASN A 138 -12.46 -6.96 -10.11
C ASN A 138 -11.34 -7.16 -9.06
N GLY A 139 -11.10 -6.16 -8.21
CA GLY A 139 -10.08 -6.21 -7.16
C GLY A 139 -8.66 -5.95 -7.66
N LEU A 140 -8.48 -5.53 -8.93
CA LEU A 140 -7.19 -5.24 -9.53
C LEU A 140 -6.98 -3.74 -9.70
N TYR A 141 -5.72 -3.31 -9.57
CA TYR A 141 -5.26 -2.00 -10.03
C TYR A 141 -4.99 -2.03 -11.54
N ASP A 142 -5.03 -0.86 -12.18
CA ASP A 142 -4.64 -0.61 -13.58
C ASP A 142 -3.30 -1.26 -13.98
N GLN A 143 -2.30 -1.22 -13.09
CA GLN A 143 -0.97 -1.83 -13.32
C GLN A 143 -1.00 -3.36 -13.41
N GLN A 144 -2.07 -4.00 -12.96
CA GLN A 144 -2.24 -5.45 -12.94
C GLN A 144 -3.19 -5.94 -14.05
N ASP A 145 -4.07 -5.06 -14.53
CA ASP A 145 -5.15 -5.40 -15.45
C ASP A 145 -4.93 -4.72 -16.82
N PRO A 146 -4.54 -5.48 -17.86
CA PRO A 146 -4.30 -4.90 -19.18
C PRO A 146 -5.56 -4.34 -19.85
N ASP A 147 -6.76 -4.68 -19.34
CA ASP A 147 -8.03 -4.17 -19.84
C ASP A 147 -8.46 -2.86 -19.14
N GLN A 148 -7.75 -2.42 -18.11
CA GLN A 148 -7.92 -1.12 -17.45
C GLN A 148 -7.05 -0.04 -18.10
N PRO A 149 -7.57 1.18 -18.34
CA PRO A 149 -6.74 2.30 -18.77
C PRO A 149 -5.63 2.60 -17.76
N SER A 150 -4.47 3.02 -18.25
CA SER A 150 -3.41 3.53 -17.39
C SER A 150 -3.91 4.75 -16.61
N GLY A 151 -3.77 4.72 -15.28
CA GLY A 151 -4.28 5.77 -14.41
C GLY A 151 -5.75 5.63 -14.01
N ASP A 152 -6.43 4.55 -14.38
CA ASP A 152 -7.83 4.32 -13.98
C ASP A 152 -7.92 4.19 -12.46
N MET A 153 -9.00 4.72 -11.86
CA MET A 153 -9.22 4.73 -10.41
C MET A 153 -8.14 5.47 -9.60
N ARG A 154 -7.32 6.31 -10.24
CA ARG A 154 -6.30 7.15 -9.61
C ARG A 154 -6.60 8.62 -9.84
N GLY A 155 -6.22 9.49 -8.91
CA GLY A 155 -6.37 10.92 -9.09
C GLY A 155 -5.56 11.76 -8.12
N MET A 156 -5.07 12.90 -8.61
CA MET A 156 -4.52 13.97 -7.79
C MET A 156 -5.51 15.14 -7.77
N PHE A 157 -6.00 15.46 -6.57
CA PHE A 157 -6.88 16.60 -6.32
C PHE A 157 -6.15 17.66 -5.49
N THR A 158 -6.69 18.88 -5.45
CA THR A 158 -6.15 19.96 -4.61
C THR A 158 -7.19 20.40 -3.59
N SER A 159 -6.80 20.48 -2.32
CA SER A 159 -7.67 20.97 -1.26
C SER A 159 -8.00 22.45 -1.46
N ASN A 160 -9.23 22.81 -1.12
CA ASN A 160 -9.71 24.18 -1.15
C ASN A 160 -10.12 24.61 0.26
N THR A 161 -10.46 25.89 0.41
CA THR A 161 -11.00 26.45 1.67
C THR A 161 -12.50 26.25 1.83
N ASP A 162 -13.17 25.55 0.89
CA ASP A 162 -14.62 25.41 0.89
C ASP A 162 -15.07 24.43 1.99
N MET A 163 -16.14 24.81 2.70
CA MET A 163 -16.83 23.96 3.67
C MET A 163 -17.40 22.68 3.04
N ALA A 164 -17.57 22.68 1.71
CA ALA A 164 -17.98 21.52 0.91
C ALA A 164 -16.90 20.44 0.72
N GLY A 165 -15.63 20.77 0.92
CA GLY A 165 -14.50 19.85 0.79
C GLY A 165 -14.05 19.53 -0.65
N THR A 166 -12.94 18.81 -0.76
CA THR A 166 -12.53 18.12 -1.99
C THR A 166 -13.56 17.03 -2.29
N ARG A 167 -13.96 16.90 -3.56
CA ARG A 167 -15.01 16.01 -4.03
C ARG A 167 -14.46 15.17 -5.17
N SER A 168 -14.72 13.87 -5.16
CA SER A 168 -14.40 12.99 -6.28
C SER A 168 -15.40 11.85 -6.38
N THR A 169 -15.56 11.33 -7.59
CA THR A 169 -16.34 10.11 -7.82
C THR A 169 -15.40 8.95 -8.11
N VAL A 170 -15.48 7.90 -7.29
CA VAL A 170 -14.66 6.69 -7.32
C VAL A 170 -15.49 5.43 -7.53
#